data_AF-A0A938WIN0-F1
#
_entry.id   AF-A0A938WIN0-F1
#
_cell.length_a   1.000
_cell.length_b   1.000
_cell.length_c   1.000
_cell.angle_alpha   90.00
_cell.angle_beta   90.00
_cell.angle_gamma   90.00
#
_symmetry.space_group_name_H-M   'P 1'
#
loop_
_entity.id
_entity.type
_entity.pdbx_description
1 polymer ?
#
loop_
_entity_poly.entity_id
_entity_poly.type
_entity_poly.pdbx_seq_one_letter_code
_entity_poly.pdbx_strand_id
1 'polypeptide(L)'
;ARALREWLTEKGLWSEEMVFENGSGLSRIERISAASLNRLLQYAAARPAYYEFAASLPATGLEGTRKSPLNGSPLVGQSWLKTGSLNGVRGLAGYVLGADGRRRALTLLINHRNAQAAGPVQDALLAWTAGLGGDVMATPPAAAGSEFKH
;
A
#
# COMPACT_ATOMS: atom_id res chain seq x y z
N ALA A 1 -4.27 -12.84 -18.92
CA ALA A 1 -2.96 -12.81 -18.20
C ALA A 1 -1.75 -12.58 -19.12
N ARG A 2 -1.64 -13.25 -20.30
CA ARG A 2 -0.45 -13.20 -21.17
C ARG A 2 0.03 -11.78 -21.55
N ALA A 3 -0.84 -10.94 -22.07
CA ALA A 3 -0.47 -9.57 -22.48
C ALA A 3 0.05 -8.71 -21.31
N LEU A 4 -0.51 -8.87 -20.10
CA LEU A 4 -0.04 -8.18 -18.90
C LEU A 4 1.36 -8.66 -18.48
N ARG A 5 1.60 -9.98 -18.53
CA ARG A 5 2.92 -10.55 -18.26
C ARG A 5 3.96 -10.07 -19.26
N GLU A 6 3.64 -10.08 -20.55
CA GLU A 6 4.53 -9.59 -21.60
C GLU A 6 4.88 -8.12 -21.38
N TRP A 7 3.89 -7.26 -21.09
CA TRP A 7 4.12 -5.86 -20.77
C TRP A 7 4.98 -5.66 -19.51
N LEU A 8 4.66 -6.36 -18.41
CA LEU A 8 5.45 -6.28 -17.18
C LEU A 8 6.90 -6.76 -17.39
N THR A 9 7.09 -7.77 -18.23
CA THR A 9 8.42 -8.29 -18.58
C THR A 9 9.19 -7.25 -19.41
N GLU A 10 8.55 -6.67 -20.42
CA GLU A 10 9.12 -5.60 -21.25
C GLU A 10 9.54 -4.39 -20.41
N LYS A 11 8.78 -4.07 -19.36
CA LYS A 11 9.11 -2.95 -18.46
C LYS A 11 10.08 -3.33 -17.33
N GLY A 12 10.56 -4.57 -17.28
CA GLY A 12 11.47 -5.06 -16.24
C GLY A 12 10.84 -5.16 -14.85
N LEU A 13 9.51 -5.23 -14.79
CA LEU A 13 8.72 -5.28 -13.56
C LEU A 13 8.25 -6.69 -13.20
N TRP A 14 8.34 -7.63 -14.15
CA TRP A 14 7.95 -9.02 -13.91
C TRP A 14 8.86 -9.69 -12.88
N SER A 15 8.26 -10.41 -11.93
CA SER A 15 8.96 -11.33 -11.03
C SER A 15 8.31 -12.71 -11.13
N GLU A 16 9.10 -13.78 -11.05
CA GLU A 16 8.59 -15.16 -11.17
C GLU A 16 7.55 -15.53 -10.09
N GLU A 17 7.56 -14.80 -8.97
CA GLU A 17 6.57 -14.92 -7.89
C GLU A 17 5.19 -14.30 -8.22
N MET A 18 5.06 -13.59 -9.35
CA MET A 18 3.80 -12.98 -9.78
C MET A 18 2.85 -14.01 -10.40
N VAL A 19 1.66 -14.13 -9.81
CA VAL A 19 0.57 -14.95 -10.35
C VAL A 19 -0.62 -14.03 -10.63
N PHE A 20 -1.05 -13.99 -11.89
CA PHE A 20 -2.25 -13.24 -12.32
C PHE A 20 -3.16 -14.20 -13.08
N GLU A 21 -4.29 -14.59 -12.48
CA GLU A 21 -5.27 -15.48 -13.11
C GLU A 21 -6.34 -14.68 -13.86
N ASN A 22 -6.90 -13.64 -13.24
CA ASN A 22 -8.06 -12.95 -13.77
C ASN A 22 -8.12 -11.53 -13.20
N GLY A 23 -7.30 -10.60 -13.73
CA GLY A 23 -7.03 -9.22 -13.25
C GLY A 23 -8.21 -8.37 -12.74
N SER A 24 -8.87 -8.85 -11.70
CA SER A 24 -10.11 -8.40 -11.06
C SER A 24 -9.89 -8.25 -9.56
N GLY A 25 -8.74 -8.69 -9.04
CA GLY A 25 -8.44 -8.69 -7.62
C GLY A 25 -9.26 -9.70 -6.80
N LEU A 26 -9.94 -10.65 -7.46
CA LEU A 26 -10.80 -11.65 -6.83
C LEU A 26 -10.25 -13.08 -6.84
N SER A 27 -9.14 -13.37 -7.54
CA SER A 27 -8.51 -14.68 -7.37
C SER A 27 -7.79 -14.73 -6.03
N ARG A 28 -8.16 -15.72 -5.21
CA ARG A 28 -7.43 -16.13 -4.00
C ARG A 28 -5.97 -16.54 -4.27
N ILE A 29 -5.62 -16.68 -5.54
CA ILE A 29 -4.34 -17.18 -6.05
C ILE A 29 -3.52 -16.04 -6.68
N GLU A 30 -4.06 -14.82 -6.87
CA GLU A 30 -3.24 -13.72 -7.37
C GLU A 30 -2.17 -13.35 -6.33
N ARG A 31 -0.91 -13.70 -6.63
CA ARG A 31 0.25 -13.41 -5.78
C ARG A 31 0.99 -12.26 -6.42
N ILE A 32 0.99 -11.12 -5.76
CA ILE A 32 1.92 -10.03 -6.04
C ILE A 32 2.61 -9.67 -4.72
N SER A 33 3.94 -9.58 -4.73
CA SER A 33 4.66 -9.14 -3.54
C SER A 33 4.48 -7.63 -3.34
N ALA A 34 4.54 -7.17 -2.08
CA ALA A 34 4.46 -5.75 -1.78
C ALA A 34 5.59 -4.96 -2.48
N ALA A 35 6.78 -5.57 -2.58
CA ALA A 35 7.92 -4.97 -3.27
C ALA A 35 7.66 -4.79 -4.77
N SER A 36 7.08 -5.79 -5.44
CA SER A 36 6.79 -5.71 -6.85
C SER A 36 5.71 -4.68 -7.17
N LEU A 37 4.66 -4.59 -6.35
CA LEU A 37 3.65 -3.53 -6.49
C LEU A 37 4.24 -2.15 -6.23
N ASN A 38 5.15 -2.02 -5.26
CA ASN A 38 5.83 -0.76 -4.99
C ASN A 38 6.77 -0.33 -6.13
N ARG A 39 7.43 -1.29 -6.81
CA ARG A 39 8.22 -1.02 -8.02
C ARG A 39 7.35 -0.53 -9.17
N LEU A 40 6.15 -1.09 -9.34
CA LEU A 40 5.19 -0.62 -10.33
C LEU A 40 4.77 0.83 -10.05
N LEU A 41 4.49 1.18 -8.79
CA LEU A 41 4.18 2.56 -8.39
C LEU A 41 5.34 3.51 -8.68
N GLN A 42 6.57 3.13 -8.34
CA GLN A 42 7.76 3.94 -8.66
C GLN A 42 7.95 4.13 -10.17
N TYR A 43 7.74 3.07 -10.94
CA TYR A 43 7.79 3.12 -12.40
C TYR A 43 6.73 4.08 -12.96
N ALA A 44 5.49 4.02 -12.47
CA ALA A 44 4.42 4.93 -12.88
C ALA A 44 4.72 6.39 -12.50
N ALA A 45 5.35 6.62 -11.34
CA ALA A 45 5.73 7.95 -10.88
C ALA A 45 6.81 8.63 -11.73
N ALA A 46 7.63 7.86 -12.42
CA ALA A 46 8.65 8.37 -13.34
C ALA A 46 8.11 8.72 -14.74
N ARG A 47 6.80 8.55 -14.99
CA ARG A 47 6.19 8.71 -16.32
C ARG A 47 5.31 9.98 -16.38
N PRO A 48 5.13 10.56 -17.58
CA PRO A 48 4.30 11.76 -17.76
C PRO A 48 2.86 11.58 -17.25
N ALA A 49 2.31 10.37 -17.39
CA ALA A 49 0.96 10.02 -16.96
C ALA A 49 0.78 9.85 -15.43
N TYR A 50 1.78 10.23 -14.63
CA TYR A 50 1.72 10.08 -13.18
C TYR A 50 0.52 10.80 -12.58
N TYR A 51 0.22 12.03 -13.02
CA TYR A 51 -0.80 12.85 -12.38
C TYR A 51 -2.21 12.27 -12.62
N GLU A 52 -2.46 11.78 -13.83
CA GLU A 52 -3.69 11.08 -14.20
C GLU A 52 -3.83 9.77 -13.43
N PHE A 53 -2.74 9.01 -13.32
CA PHE A 53 -2.72 7.77 -12.55
C PHE A 53 -2.95 8.03 -11.05
N ALA A 54 -2.28 9.02 -10.47
CA ALA A 54 -2.46 9.39 -9.08
C ALA A 54 -3.87 9.93 -8.80
N ALA A 55 -4.44 10.72 -9.71
CA ALA A 55 -5.81 11.22 -9.61
C ALA A 55 -6.87 10.12 -9.69
N SER A 56 -6.55 8.97 -10.30
CA SER A 56 -7.43 7.79 -10.30
C SER A 56 -7.49 7.07 -8.95
N LEU A 57 -6.53 7.33 -8.06
CA LEU A 57 -6.49 6.78 -6.71
C LEU A 57 -7.28 7.70 -5.75
N PRO A 58 -8.10 7.14 -4.84
CA PRO A 58 -8.87 7.97 -3.93
C PRO A 58 -7.94 8.73 -2.97
N ALA A 59 -8.20 10.03 -2.81
CA ALA A 59 -7.49 10.88 -1.86
C ALA A 59 -7.90 10.51 -0.43
N THR A 60 -6.92 10.18 0.41
CA THR A 60 -7.16 9.73 1.79
C THR A 60 -7.32 10.94 2.73
N GLY A 61 -8.32 10.88 3.62
CA GLY A 61 -8.63 11.94 4.59
C GLY A 61 -9.71 12.94 4.16
N LEU A 62 -10.25 12.81 2.93
CA LEU A 62 -11.40 13.58 2.44
C LEU A 62 -12.70 12.76 2.48
N GLU A 63 -12.61 11.48 2.16
CA GLU A 63 -13.73 10.55 2.18
C GLU A 63 -13.81 9.89 3.57
N GLY A 64 -14.91 10.10 4.30
CA GLY A 64 -15.12 9.74 5.71
C GLY A 64 -15.07 8.25 6.07
N THR A 65 -14.44 7.39 5.27
CA THR A 65 -14.38 5.94 5.48
C THR A 65 -13.34 5.52 6.53
N ARG A 66 -12.53 6.45 7.07
CA ARG A 66 -11.65 6.20 8.22
C ARG A 66 -11.30 7.50 8.96
N LYS A 67 -11.27 7.44 10.29
CA LYS A 67 -10.53 8.40 11.11
C LYS A 67 -9.04 8.22 10.78
N SER A 68 -8.56 8.92 9.76
CA SER A 68 -7.15 8.88 9.38
C SER A 68 -6.34 9.45 10.55
N PRO A 69 -5.17 8.89 10.90
CA PRO A 69 -4.23 9.55 11.80
C PRO A 69 -3.80 10.93 11.27
N LEU A 70 -4.07 11.23 9.98
CA LEU A 70 -3.87 12.53 9.37
C LEU A 70 -5.02 13.51 9.64
N ASN A 71 -6.16 13.12 10.23
CA ASN A 71 -7.25 14.04 10.51
C ASN A 71 -6.78 15.16 11.46
N GLY A 72 -6.84 16.42 11.01
CA GLY A 72 -6.30 17.57 11.73
C GLY A 72 -4.80 17.81 11.54
N SER A 73 -4.10 16.92 10.82
CA SER A 73 -2.73 17.13 10.36
C SER A 73 -2.72 18.05 9.13
N PRO A 74 -1.66 18.86 8.93
CA PRO A 74 -1.45 19.56 7.66
C PRO A 74 -1.36 18.61 6.44
N LEU A 75 -1.27 17.29 6.67
CA LEU A 75 -1.18 16.25 5.64
C LEU A 75 -2.54 15.66 5.19
N VAL A 76 -3.68 16.21 5.64
CA VAL A 76 -5.00 15.87 5.07
C VAL A 76 -5.00 16.16 3.56
N GLY A 77 -5.47 15.20 2.76
CA GLY A 77 -5.50 15.34 1.29
C GLY A 77 -4.14 15.19 0.61
N GLN A 78 -3.08 14.88 1.35
CA GLN A 78 -1.72 14.71 0.83
C GLN A 78 -1.35 13.24 0.56
N SER A 79 -2.34 12.36 0.40
CA SER A 79 -2.11 10.96 0.04
C SER A 79 -3.19 10.43 -0.88
N TRP A 80 -2.78 9.64 -1.86
CA TRP A 80 -3.62 9.01 -2.87
C TRP A 80 -3.39 7.51 -2.82
N LEU A 81 -4.34 6.78 -2.24
CA LEU A 81 -4.12 5.38 -1.84
C LEU A 81 -5.30 4.52 -2.26
N LYS A 82 -5.02 3.39 -2.90
CA LYS A 82 -5.99 2.31 -3.05
C LYS A 82 -5.94 1.42 -1.81
N THR A 83 -7.10 1.23 -1.18
CA THR A 83 -7.31 0.22 -0.14
C THR A 83 -7.96 -1.03 -0.72
N GLY A 84 -7.65 -2.18 -0.13
CA GLY A 84 -8.26 -3.47 -0.45
C GLY A 84 -8.37 -4.33 0.80
N SER A 85 -9.47 -5.07 0.93
CA SER A 85 -9.71 -5.97 2.06
C SER A 85 -10.47 -7.19 1.57
N LEU A 86 -9.97 -8.38 1.91
CA LEU A 86 -10.59 -9.68 1.66
C LEU A 86 -10.42 -10.55 2.92
N ASN A 87 -11.12 -11.68 2.99
CA ASN A 87 -10.96 -12.61 4.13
C ASN A 87 -9.50 -13.07 4.24
N GLY A 88 -8.86 -12.72 5.36
CA GLY A 88 -7.46 -13.06 5.63
C GLY A 88 -6.42 -12.16 4.95
N VAL A 89 -6.84 -11.13 4.20
CA VAL A 89 -5.92 -10.23 3.47
C VAL A 89 -6.32 -8.78 3.64
N ARG A 90 -5.33 -7.92 3.88
CA ARG A 90 -5.54 -6.48 3.88
C ARG A 90 -4.41 -5.74 3.20
N GLY A 91 -4.77 -4.81 2.32
CA GLY A 91 -3.83 -4.12 1.44
C GLY A 91 -4.01 -2.60 1.45
N LEU A 92 -2.90 -1.90 1.23
CA LEU A 92 -2.82 -0.45 1.00
C LEU A 92 -1.71 -0.19 -0.01
N ALA A 93 -1.97 0.58 -1.07
CA ALA A 93 -0.94 0.94 -2.04
C ALA A 93 -1.22 2.31 -2.67
N GLY A 94 -0.18 3.12 -2.87
CA GLY A 94 -0.30 4.40 -3.57
C GLY A 94 0.80 5.39 -3.20
N TYR A 95 0.47 6.68 -3.18
CA TYR A 95 1.42 7.76 -2.98
C TYR A 95 1.10 8.60 -1.74
N VAL A 96 2.14 9.10 -1.10
CA VAL A 96 2.08 10.02 0.03
C VAL A 96 3.01 11.19 -0.25
N LEU A 97 2.52 12.42 -0.10
CA LEU A 97 3.32 13.63 -0.09
C LEU A 97 3.72 13.90 1.37
N GLY A 98 5.02 13.80 1.64
CA GLY A 98 5.56 14.04 2.97
C GLY A 98 5.63 15.50 3.35
N ALA A 99 5.81 15.77 4.64
CA ALA A 99 6.03 17.12 5.17
C ALA A 99 7.27 17.81 4.58
N ASP A 100 8.22 17.04 4.04
CA ASP A 100 9.40 17.52 3.32
C ASP A 100 9.15 17.83 1.84
N GLY A 101 7.89 17.79 1.38
CA GLY A 101 7.51 18.02 -0.01
C GLY A 101 7.89 16.89 -0.96
N ARG A 102 8.44 15.78 -0.44
CA ARG A 102 8.82 14.62 -1.25
C ARG A 102 7.67 13.64 -1.38
N ARG A 103 7.41 13.21 -2.61
CA ARG A 103 6.46 12.13 -2.91
C ARG A 103 7.12 10.79 -2.64
N ARG A 104 6.40 9.90 -1.95
CA ARG A 104 6.83 8.54 -1.64
C ARG A 104 5.78 7.56 -2.13
N ALA A 105 6.23 6.47 -2.75
CA ALA A 105 5.39 5.31 -3.02
C ALA A 105 5.33 4.44 -1.76
N LEU A 106 4.14 3.94 -1.43
CA LEU A 106 3.88 3.09 -0.29
C LEU A 106 3.10 1.85 -0.73
N THR A 107 3.47 0.70 -0.19
CA THR A 107 2.69 -0.54 -0.32
C THR A 107 2.75 -1.35 0.97
N LEU A 108 1.60 -1.85 1.39
CA LEU A 108 1.43 -2.80 2.49
C LEU A 108 0.51 -3.92 2.05
N LEU A 109 0.93 -5.16 2.28
CA LEU A 109 0.12 -6.36 2.12
C LEU A 109 0.25 -7.19 3.39
N ILE A 110 -0.88 -7.46 4.05
CA ILE A 110 -0.95 -8.29 5.26
C ILE A 110 -1.80 -9.50 4.94
N ASN A 111 -1.18 -10.68 4.99
CA ASN A 111 -1.84 -11.97 4.84
C ASN A 111 -1.89 -12.64 6.21
N HIS A 112 -3.04 -12.56 6.88
CA HIS A 112 -3.23 -13.15 8.20
C HIS A 112 -4.71 -13.33 8.52
N ARG A 113 -5.07 -14.37 9.28
CA ARG A 113 -6.47 -14.61 9.72
C ARG A 113 -7.10 -13.41 10.43
N ASN A 114 -6.27 -12.59 11.09
CA ASN A 114 -6.68 -11.37 11.78
C ASN A 114 -6.29 -10.08 11.02
N ALA A 115 -6.14 -10.12 9.69
CA ALA A 115 -5.71 -8.97 8.90
C ALA A 115 -6.64 -7.75 9.06
N GLN A 116 -7.92 -7.95 9.39
CA GLN A 116 -8.86 -6.86 9.65
C GLN A 116 -8.48 -6.02 10.88
N ALA A 117 -7.76 -6.58 11.85
CA ALA A 117 -7.26 -5.83 13.00
C ALA A 117 -6.05 -4.94 12.69
N ALA A 118 -5.48 -5.00 11.48
CA ALA A 118 -4.31 -4.20 11.10
C ALA A 118 -4.62 -2.72 10.78
N GLY A 119 -5.65 -2.15 11.41
CA GLY A 119 -5.95 -0.70 11.42
C GLY A 119 -4.71 0.10 11.81
N PRO A 120 -4.25 -0.07 13.06
CA PRO A 120 -3.16 0.73 13.61
C PRO A 120 -1.85 0.61 12.83
N VAL A 121 -1.53 -0.57 12.28
CA VAL A 121 -0.32 -0.77 11.48
C VAL A 121 -0.35 0.03 10.18
N GLN A 122 -1.50 0.07 9.50
CA GLN A 122 -1.67 0.91 8.31
C GLN A 122 -1.51 2.40 8.64
N ASP A 123 -2.11 2.82 9.74
CA ASP A 123 -2.11 4.20 10.19
C ASP A 123 -0.69 4.66 10.58
N ALA A 124 0.04 3.83 11.33
CA ALA A 124 1.43 4.08 11.71
C ALA A 124 2.36 4.14 10.49
N LEU A 125 2.22 3.21 9.54
CA LEU A 125 3.02 3.20 8.32
C LEU A 125 2.75 4.44 7.46
N LEU A 126 1.49 4.87 7.35
CA LEU A 126 1.12 6.09 6.65
C LEU A 126 1.75 7.32 7.32
N ALA A 127 1.63 7.46 8.65
CA ALA A 127 2.21 8.56 9.40
C ALA A 127 3.73 8.62 9.28
N TRP A 128 4.42 7.47 9.38
CA TRP A 128 5.86 7.36 9.17
C TRP A 128 6.26 7.81 7.77
N THR A 129 5.55 7.33 6.74
CA THR A 129 5.82 7.70 5.34
C THR A 129 5.60 9.20 5.10
N ALA A 130 4.63 9.79 5.79
CA ALA A 130 4.34 11.22 5.68
C ALA A 130 5.37 12.10 6.42
N GLY A 131 6.28 11.49 7.20
CA GLY A 131 7.33 12.20 7.95
C GLY A 131 6.84 12.75 9.29
N LEU A 132 5.71 12.27 9.82
CA LEU A 132 5.18 12.66 11.14
C LEU A 132 5.87 11.91 12.31
N GLY A 133 7.00 11.27 12.04
CA GLY A 133 7.59 10.18 12.82
C GLY A 133 8.54 10.56 13.94
N GLY A 134 8.26 11.61 14.71
CA GLY A 134 9.03 11.90 15.93
C GLY A 134 8.66 11.02 17.13
N ASP A 135 7.41 10.56 17.23
CA ASP A 135 6.87 9.97 18.48
C ASP A 135 6.12 8.63 18.27
N VAL A 136 5.70 8.32 17.04
CA VAL A 136 4.91 7.11 16.73
C VAL A 136 5.73 5.82 16.57
N MET A 137 7.06 5.91 16.52
CA MET A 137 7.94 4.75 16.27
C MET A 137 8.56 4.13 17.53
N ALA A 138 8.29 4.67 18.73
CA ALA A 138 8.82 4.12 19.98
C ALA A 138 8.21 2.75 20.37
N THR A 139 7.13 2.33 19.71
CA THR A 139 6.60 0.98 19.87
C THR A 139 6.33 0.38 18.50
N PRO A 140 7.29 -0.37 17.91
CA PRO A 140 6.94 -1.30 16.84
C PRO A 140 5.80 -2.21 17.35
N PRO A 141 4.77 -2.49 16.53
CA PRO A 141 3.76 -3.48 16.92
C PRO A 141 4.51 -4.75 17.27
N ALA A 142 4.34 -5.23 18.51
CA ALA A 142 4.97 -6.44 18.99
C ALA A 142 4.82 -7.50 17.90
N ALA A 143 5.95 -8.01 17.40
CA ALA A 143 5.96 -9.19 16.56
C ALA A 143 5.05 -10.21 17.26
N ALA A 144 3.97 -10.61 16.59
CA ALA A 144 3.02 -11.56 17.14
C ALA A 144 3.82 -12.74 17.66
N GLY A 145 3.87 -12.85 18.99
CA GLY A 145 4.74 -13.78 19.70
C GLY A 145 4.52 -15.18 19.15
N SER A 146 5.60 -15.77 18.65
CA SER A 146 5.71 -17.19 18.45
C SER A 146 5.72 -17.86 19.82
N GLU A 147 4.54 -18.06 20.41
CA GLU A 147 4.32 -19.03 21.48
C GLU A 147 3.55 -20.22 20.87
N PHE A 148 4.26 -21.01 20.07
CA PHE A 148 3.89 -22.39 19.81
C PHE A 148 4.55 -23.24 20.90
N LYS A 149 3.75 -23.62 21.90
CA LYS A 149 4.13 -24.60 22.92
C LYS A 149 3.89 -26.00 22.33
N HIS A 150 4.87 -26.89 22.52
CA HIS A 150 4.85 -28.32 22.18
C HIS A 150 3.65 -29.04 22.79
#